data_AF-Q38KX4-F1
#
_entry.id   AF-Q38KX4-F1
#
_cell.length_a   1.000
_cell.length_b   1.000
_cell.length_c   1.000
_cell.angle_alpha   90.00
_cell.angle_beta   90.00
_cell.angle_gamma   90.00
#
_symmetry.space_group_name_H-M   'P 1'
#
loop_
_entity.id
_entity.type
_entity.pdbx_description
1 polymer ?
#
loop_
_entity_poly.entity_id
_entity_poly.type
_entity_poly.pdbx_seq_one_letter_code
_entity_poly.pdbx_strand_id
1 'polypeptide(L)'
;SLCWTDGLYTWTMKNISHKENIAKCKHIFVNFDLPDMVVGTILVITALLVLCSCLVLMVKVLGSLLKGQVAVVIKKTINTDFPYPFSWVTGYLAILVGTGMTFIVQSSSVFSSTLTPLAGIGVISIERMYPLMLGANIGTTTTAILAALASPGDTLKSALQIALCH
;
A
#
# COMPACT_ATOMS: atom_id res chain seq x y z
N SER A 1 -59.38 2.81 -13.34
CA SER A 1 -59.18 4.25 -13.10
C SER A 1 -60.36 4.74 -12.28
N LEU A 2 -60.13 5.18 -11.03
CA LEU A 2 -61.16 5.90 -10.31
C LEU A 2 -61.29 7.31 -10.92
N CYS A 3 -62.50 7.67 -11.35
CA CYS A 3 -62.85 9.03 -11.70
C CYS A 3 -63.87 9.55 -10.68
N TRP A 4 -63.70 10.79 -10.24
CA TRP A 4 -64.70 11.49 -9.44
C TRP A 4 -64.82 12.94 -9.89
N THR A 5 -66.00 13.51 -9.68
CA THR A 5 -66.34 14.87 -10.07
C THR A 5 -66.35 15.78 -8.86
N ASP A 6 -65.70 16.93 -8.96
CA ASP A 6 -65.80 18.00 -7.96
C ASP A 6 -66.21 19.30 -8.67
N GLY A 7 -67.45 19.74 -8.43
CA GLY A 7 -68.06 20.84 -9.16
C GLY A 7 -68.20 20.58 -10.67
N LEU A 8 -67.74 21.54 -11.50
CA LEU A 8 -67.78 21.49 -12.97
C LEU A 8 -66.63 20.67 -13.61
N TYR A 9 -65.72 20.11 -12.81
CA TYR A 9 -64.52 19.44 -13.31
C TYR A 9 -64.51 17.94 -12.97
N THR A 10 -64.07 17.13 -13.93
CA THR A 10 -63.97 15.67 -13.80
C THR A 10 -62.51 15.28 -13.63
N TRP A 11 -62.17 14.64 -12.50
CA TRP A 11 -60.82 14.21 -12.21
C TRP A 11 -60.67 12.71 -12.48
N THR A 12 -59.54 12.30 -13.04
CA THR A 12 -59.21 10.89 -13.28
C THR A 12 -57.82 10.58 -12.75
N MET A 13 -57.68 9.50 -11.97
CA MET A 13 -56.36 8.98 -11.61
C MET A 13 -55.83 8.05 -12.70
N LYS A 14 -54.76 8.49 -13.36
CA LYS A 14 -53.97 7.70 -14.32
C LYS A 14 -52.65 7.32 -13.65
N ASN A 15 -52.42 6.02 -13.46
CA ASN A 15 -51.13 5.52 -12.97
C ASN A 15 -50.15 5.49 -14.15
N ILE A 16 -49.18 6.40 -14.15
CA ILE A 16 -48.16 6.53 -15.21
C ILE A 16 -46.82 6.08 -14.62
N SER A 17 -46.29 4.98 -15.14
CA SER A 17 -44.96 4.50 -14.78
C SER A 17 -43.91 5.19 -15.66
N HIS A 18 -43.18 6.16 -15.12
CA HIS A 18 -42.04 6.76 -15.80
C HIS A 18 -40.79 5.89 -15.61
N LYS A 19 -40.19 5.44 -16.71
CA LYS A 19 -38.87 4.82 -16.70
C LYS A 19 -37.81 5.92 -16.83
N GLU A 20 -37.23 6.35 -15.71
CA GLU A 20 -36.05 7.21 -15.74
C GLU A 20 -34.81 6.36 -16.00
N ASN A 21 -34.08 6.65 -17.09
CA ASN A 21 -32.78 6.06 -17.35
C ASN A 21 -31.75 6.75 -16.46
N ILE A 22 -31.62 6.26 -15.23
CA ILE A 22 -30.53 6.66 -14.32
C ILE A 22 -29.23 6.11 -14.92
N ALA A 23 -28.23 6.97 -15.13
CA ALA A 23 -26.92 6.54 -15.63
C ALA A 23 -26.36 5.43 -14.72
N LYS A 24 -26.18 4.23 -15.27
CA LYS A 24 -25.61 3.08 -14.54
C LYS A 24 -24.25 3.49 -13.94
N CYS A 25 -24.12 3.39 -12.62
CA CYS A 25 -22.84 3.62 -11.94
C CYS A 25 -21.74 2.72 -12.55
N LYS A 26 -20.57 3.28 -12.83
CA LYS A 26 -19.39 2.55 -13.33
C LYS A 26 -18.84 1.61 -12.24
N HIS A 27 -19.45 0.46 -12.06
CA HIS A 27 -18.89 -0.64 -11.27
C HIS A 27 -18.66 -1.86 -12.17
N ILE A 28 -17.59 -2.60 -11.89
CA ILE A 28 -17.10 -3.73 -12.70
C ILE A 28 -18.18 -4.80 -12.98
N PHE A 29 -19.23 -4.86 -12.16
CA PHE A 29 -20.30 -5.85 -12.25
C PHE A 29 -21.66 -5.33 -12.76
N VAL A 30 -21.76 -4.10 -13.29
CA VAL A 30 -23.06 -3.47 -13.63
C VAL A 30 -23.85 -4.11 -14.79
N ASN A 31 -23.22 -5.03 -15.51
CA ASN A 31 -23.82 -5.76 -16.64
C ASN A 31 -23.98 -7.26 -16.37
N PHE A 32 -23.71 -7.70 -15.14
CA PHE A 32 -23.80 -9.11 -14.75
C PHE A 32 -25.05 -9.30 -13.90
N ASP A 33 -26.08 -9.94 -14.45
CA ASP A 33 -27.32 -10.36 -13.77
C ASP A 33 -27.05 -11.59 -12.89
N LEU A 34 -26.08 -11.46 -11.98
CA LEU A 34 -25.59 -12.53 -11.12
C LEU A 34 -26.06 -12.29 -9.67
N PRO A 35 -26.36 -13.35 -8.91
CA PRO A 35 -26.75 -13.22 -7.50
C PRO A 35 -25.64 -12.54 -6.69
N ASP A 36 -26.01 -11.64 -5.76
CA ASP A 36 -25.06 -10.88 -4.92
C ASP A 36 -24.07 -11.78 -4.16
N MET A 37 -24.51 -12.99 -3.77
CA MET A 37 -23.66 -13.99 -3.12
C MET A 37 -22.54 -14.51 -4.02
N VAL A 38 -22.79 -14.64 -5.33
CA VAL A 38 -21.80 -15.12 -6.31
C VAL A 38 -20.77 -14.03 -6.57
N VAL A 39 -21.21 -12.77 -6.72
CA VAL A 39 -20.32 -11.62 -6.88
C VAL A 39 -19.43 -11.46 -5.65
N GLY A 40 -20.00 -11.56 -4.44
CA GLY A 40 -19.24 -11.52 -3.19
C GLY A 40 -18.17 -12.62 -3.11
N THR A 41 -18.53 -13.85 -3.49
CA THR A 41 -17.60 -15.00 -3.45
C THR A 41 -16.44 -14.83 -4.42
N ILE A 42 -16.72 -14.42 -5.67
CA ILE A 42 -15.69 -14.18 -6.69
C ILE A 42 -14.74 -13.07 -6.24
N LEU A 43 -15.27 -12.00 -5.67
CA LEU A 43 -14.47 -10.86 -5.19
C LEU A 43 -13.52 -11.29 -4.06
N VAL A 44 -14.01 -12.05 -3.08
CA VAL A 44 -13.19 -12.54 -1.96
C VAL A 44 -12.09 -13.49 -2.45
N ILE A 45 -12.41 -14.44 -3.32
CA ILE A 45 -11.42 -15.38 -3.87
C ILE A 45 -10.36 -14.62 -4.67
N THR A 46 -10.77 -13.67 -5.51
CA THR A 46 -9.84 -12.86 -6.32
C THR A 46 -8.95 -12.01 -5.42
N ALA A 47 -9.51 -11.37 -4.38
CA ALA A 47 -8.74 -10.59 -3.41
C ALA A 47 -7.73 -11.46 -2.66
N LEU A 48 -8.14 -12.67 -2.22
CA LEU A 48 -7.25 -13.61 -1.52
C LEU A 48 -6.09 -14.05 -2.41
N LEU A 49 -6.35 -14.37 -3.69
CA LEU A 49 -5.33 -14.76 -4.65
C LEU A 49 -4.35 -13.62 -4.95
N VAL A 50 -4.87 -12.41 -5.17
CA VAL A 50 -4.04 -11.21 -5.38
C VAL A 50 -3.17 -10.92 -4.16
N LEU A 51 -3.75 -11.01 -2.95
CA LEU A 51 -3.02 -10.81 -1.69
C LEU A 51 -1.91 -11.86 -1.52
N CYS A 52 -2.23 -13.14 -1.74
CA CYS A 52 -1.27 -14.23 -1.58
C CYS A 52 -0.13 -14.11 -2.62
N SER A 53 -0.45 -13.79 -3.87
CA SER A 53 0.55 -13.53 -4.92
C SER A 53 1.43 -12.33 -4.58
N CYS A 54 0.85 -11.24 -4.07
CA CYS A 54 1.59 -10.05 -3.65
C CYS A 54 2.59 -10.37 -2.54
N LEU A 55 2.18 -11.14 -1.53
CA LEU A 55 3.07 -11.57 -0.45
C LEU A 55 4.24 -12.42 -0.95
N VAL A 56 3.98 -13.40 -1.83
CA VAL A 56 5.04 -14.25 -2.39
C VAL A 56 6.01 -13.45 -3.26
N LEU A 57 5.49 -12.50 -4.05
CA LEU A 57 6.32 -11.63 -4.88
C LEU A 57 7.18 -10.70 -4.02
N MET A 58 6.63 -10.13 -2.95
CA MET A 58 7.36 -9.35 -1.95
C MET A 58 8.48 -10.16 -1.30
N VAL A 59 8.19 -11.38 -0.85
CA VAL A 59 9.19 -12.33 -0.31
C VAL A 59 10.31 -12.56 -1.32
N LYS A 60 9.97 -12.82 -2.59
CA LYS A 60 10.97 -13.05 -3.64
C LYS A 60 11.81 -11.82 -3.95
N VAL A 61 11.19 -10.64 -4.03
CA VAL A 61 11.90 -9.38 -4.27
C VAL A 61 12.85 -9.08 -3.12
N LEU A 62 12.39 -9.19 -1.88
CA LEU A 62 13.22 -8.98 -0.70
C LEU A 62 14.36 -9.99 -0.63
N GLY A 63 14.08 -11.27 -0.85
CA GLY A 63 15.10 -12.32 -0.92
C GLY A 63 16.12 -12.11 -2.05
N SER A 64 15.68 -11.64 -3.22
CA SER A 64 16.54 -11.36 -4.37
C SER A 64 17.40 -10.11 -4.16
N LEU A 65 16.86 -9.07 -3.53
CA LEU A 65 17.62 -7.86 -3.21
C LEU A 65 18.67 -8.14 -2.11
N LEU A 66 18.31 -8.94 -1.10
CA LEU A 66 19.19 -9.31 0.01
C LEU A 66 20.21 -10.40 -0.32
N LYS A 67 19.99 -11.24 -1.33
CA LYS A 67 21.05 -12.09 -1.89
C LYS A 67 21.84 -11.39 -3.00
N GLY A 68 21.28 -10.32 -3.57
CA GLY A 68 21.83 -9.58 -4.69
C GLY A 68 22.85 -8.51 -4.28
N GLN A 69 23.01 -7.53 -5.17
CA GLN A 69 24.03 -6.47 -5.10
C GLN A 69 24.06 -5.74 -3.76
N VAL A 70 22.94 -5.60 -3.04
CA VAL A 70 22.87 -4.91 -1.75
C VAL A 70 23.66 -5.63 -0.65
N ALA A 71 23.51 -6.95 -0.49
CA ALA A 71 24.30 -7.67 0.49
C ALA A 71 25.77 -7.80 0.07
N VAL A 72 26.05 -7.82 -1.24
CA VAL A 72 27.42 -7.74 -1.76
C VAL A 72 28.02 -6.37 -1.49
N VAL A 73 27.27 -5.27 -1.64
CA VAL A 73 27.72 -3.91 -1.31
C VAL A 73 27.91 -3.77 0.20
N ILE A 74 27.01 -4.26 1.03
CA ILE A 74 27.19 -4.27 2.49
C ILE A 74 28.44 -5.08 2.87
N LYS A 75 28.61 -6.28 2.31
CA LYS A 75 29.77 -7.13 2.62
C LYS A 75 31.07 -6.58 2.03
N LYS A 76 31.03 -5.92 0.87
CA LYS A 76 32.18 -5.31 0.20
C LYS A 76 32.55 -3.96 0.82
N THR A 77 31.60 -3.20 1.33
CA THR A 77 31.82 -1.94 2.06
C THR A 77 32.24 -2.20 3.51
N ILE A 78 31.79 -3.28 4.16
CA ILE A 78 32.23 -3.66 5.52
C ILE A 78 33.59 -4.37 5.50
N ASN A 79 33.88 -5.18 4.48
CA ASN A 79 35.16 -5.88 4.35
C ASN A 79 36.23 -5.07 3.59
N THR A 80 35.90 -3.85 3.19
CA THR A 80 36.89 -2.84 2.83
C THR A 80 36.98 -1.93 4.03
N ASP A 81 37.88 -2.25 4.97
CA ASP A 81 38.32 -1.32 6.00
C ASP A 81 38.75 -0.03 5.31
N PHE A 82 37.85 0.94 5.22
CA PHE A 82 38.23 2.28 4.79
C PHE A 82 39.08 2.83 5.94
N PRO A 83 40.38 3.08 5.74
CA PRO A 83 41.25 3.53 6.81
C PRO A 83 40.71 4.85 7.40
N TYR A 84 40.92 5.01 8.71
CA TYR A 84 40.64 6.20 9.51
C TYR A 84 40.81 7.50 8.69
N PRO A 85 39.82 8.42 8.58
CA PRO A 85 38.80 8.79 9.58
C PRO A 85 37.31 8.58 9.17
N PHE A 86 36.97 7.90 8.07
CA PHE A 86 35.60 7.87 7.51
C PHE A 86 34.74 6.63 7.85
N SER A 87 35.01 5.92 8.94
CA SER A 87 34.28 4.70 9.34
C SER A 87 32.75 4.93 9.52
N TRP A 88 32.35 6.12 9.98
CA TRP A 88 30.95 6.53 10.12
C TRP A 88 30.14 6.42 8.82
N VAL A 89 30.76 6.64 7.66
CA VAL A 89 30.06 6.68 6.35
C VAL A 89 29.47 5.32 5.97
N THR A 90 30.08 4.23 6.44
CA THR A 90 29.63 2.86 6.14
C THR A 90 28.25 2.55 6.74
N GLY A 91 28.00 3.00 7.97
CA GLY A 91 26.71 2.85 8.64
C GLY A 91 25.61 3.66 7.96
N TYR A 92 25.92 4.87 7.48
CA TYR A 92 24.98 5.73 6.76
C TYR A 92 24.58 5.14 5.41
N LEU A 93 25.51 4.50 4.71
CA LEU A 93 25.23 3.82 3.45
C LEU A 93 24.25 2.64 3.65
N ALA A 94 24.44 1.85 4.71
CA ALA A 94 23.53 0.75 5.05
C ALA A 94 22.12 1.26 5.39
N ILE A 95 22.02 2.37 6.13
CA ILE A 95 20.74 3.06 6.42
C ILE A 95 20.10 3.55 5.12
N LEU A 96 20.87 4.18 4.22
CA LEU A 96 20.38 4.72 2.95
C LEU A 96 19.81 3.61 2.04
N VAL A 97 20.43 2.43 2.04
CA VAL A 97 19.91 1.27 1.32
C VAL A 97 18.60 0.75 1.93
N GLY A 98 18.48 0.70 3.26
CA GLY A 98 17.22 0.38 3.94
C GLY A 98 16.11 1.40 3.66
N THR A 99 16.46 2.68 3.61
CA THR A 99 15.56 3.77 3.20
C THR A 99 15.12 3.59 1.75
N GLY A 100 16.03 3.27 0.83
CA GLY A 100 15.72 2.99 -0.58
C GLY A 100 14.81 1.78 -0.78
N MET A 101 15.02 0.70 -0.03
CA MET A 101 14.10 -0.44 -0.01
C MET A 101 12.68 -0.03 0.41
N THR A 102 12.57 0.91 1.33
CA THR A 102 11.27 1.38 1.85
C THR A 102 10.53 2.24 0.85
N PHE A 103 11.23 3.03 0.04
CA PHE A 103 10.61 3.72 -1.08
C PHE A 103 10.02 2.74 -2.11
N ILE A 104 10.68 1.60 -2.34
CA ILE A 104 10.21 0.59 -3.29
C ILE A 104 9.03 -0.20 -2.71
N VAL A 105 9.11 -0.56 -1.43
CA VAL A 105 8.13 -1.43 -0.77
C VAL A 105 6.91 -0.64 -0.27
N GLN A 106 7.08 0.66 0.02
CA GLN A 106 6.09 1.65 0.49
C GLN A 106 5.38 1.30 1.81
N SER A 107 5.31 0.03 2.19
CA SER A 107 4.57 -0.49 3.34
C SER A 107 5.51 -1.17 4.34
N SER A 108 5.80 -0.51 5.45
CA SER A 108 6.64 -1.04 6.52
C SER A 108 6.10 -2.34 7.12
N SER A 109 4.76 -2.47 7.25
CA SER A 109 4.13 -3.70 7.75
C SER A 109 4.36 -4.91 6.85
N VAL A 110 4.35 -4.71 5.52
CA VAL A 110 4.62 -5.78 4.55
C VAL A 110 6.09 -6.16 4.56
N PHE A 111 6.98 -5.18 4.72
CA PHE A 111 8.42 -5.40 4.84
C PHE A 111 8.77 -6.22 6.10
N SER A 112 8.27 -5.82 7.28
CA SER A 112 8.47 -6.56 8.55
C SER A 112 7.86 -7.95 8.49
N SER A 113 6.62 -8.08 8.00
CA SER A 113 5.93 -9.38 7.89
C SER A 113 6.59 -10.35 6.91
N THR A 114 7.39 -9.83 5.98
CA THR A 114 8.17 -10.64 5.02
C THR A 114 9.54 -11.03 5.60
N LEU A 115 10.18 -10.14 6.36
CA LEU A 115 11.48 -10.40 6.98
C LEU A 115 11.42 -11.45 8.08
N THR A 116 10.38 -11.44 8.92
CA THR A 116 10.21 -12.39 10.03
C THR A 116 10.26 -13.86 9.58
N PRO A 117 9.46 -14.31 8.60
CA PRO A 117 9.56 -15.69 8.12
C PRO A 117 10.88 -15.99 7.40
N LEU A 118 11.49 -15.01 6.70
CA LEU A 118 12.78 -15.18 6.02
C LEU A 118 13.95 -15.38 6.99
N ALA A 119 13.90 -14.70 8.13
CA ALA A 119 14.81 -14.95 9.24
C ALA A 119 14.55 -16.33 9.87
N GLY A 120 13.29 -16.73 10.00
CA GLY A 120 12.88 -18.05 10.52
C GLY A 120 13.36 -19.24 9.67
N ILE A 121 13.42 -19.09 8.34
CA ILE A 121 13.98 -20.11 7.42
C ILE A 121 15.49 -19.99 7.20
N GLY A 122 16.17 -19.08 7.93
CA GLY A 122 17.63 -18.90 7.85
C GLY A 122 18.15 -18.26 6.56
N VAL A 123 17.28 -17.68 5.73
CA VAL A 123 17.67 -16.98 4.49
C VAL A 123 18.33 -15.64 4.79
N ILE A 124 17.98 -15.01 5.92
CA ILE A 124 18.54 -13.75 6.43
C ILE A 124 19.00 -13.96 7.87
N SER A 125 20.23 -13.55 8.19
CA SER A 125 20.71 -13.49 9.58
C SER A 125 20.02 -12.37 10.36
N ILE A 126 19.69 -12.62 11.62
CA ILE A 126 19.12 -11.62 12.54
C ILE A 126 19.98 -10.35 12.61
N GLU A 127 21.30 -10.49 12.54
CA GLU A 127 22.25 -9.37 12.52
C GLU A 127 22.08 -8.45 11.31
N ARG A 128 21.59 -8.99 10.18
CA ARG A 128 21.31 -8.22 8.96
C ARG A 128 19.88 -7.69 8.93
N MET A 129 18.94 -8.40 9.57
CA MET A 129 17.54 -7.97 9.70
C MET A 129 17.43 -6.66 10.49
N TYR A 130 18.26 -6.48 11.53
CA TYR A 130 18.24 -5.31 12.39
C TYR A 130 18.51 -3.97 11.66
N PRO A 131 19.64 -3.78 10.94
CA PRO A 131 19.90 -2.53 10.21
C PRO A 131 18.90 -2.29 9.07
N LEU A 132 18.36 -3.36 8.46
CA LEU A 132 17.30 -3.25 7.44
C LEU A 132 16.00 -2.71 8.02
N MET A 133 15.58 -3.21 9.18
CA MET A 133 14.38 -2.72 9.88
C MET A 133 14.55 -1.26 10.33
N LEU A 134 15.73 -0.90 10.85
CA LEU A 134 16.05 0.48 11.23
C LEU A 134 16.01 1.43 10.04
N GLY A 135 16.68 1.07 8.94
CA GLY A 135 16.65 1.87 7.71
C GLY A 135 15.24 1.99 7.14
N ALA A 136 14.41 0.95 7.31
CA ALA A 136 13.05 0.99 6.82
C ALA A 136 12.15 1.96 7.57
N ASN A 137 12.23 1.99 8.90
CA ASN A 137 11.49 2.95 9.70
C ASN A 137 11.94 4.39 9.43
N ILE A 138 13.26 4.61 9.24
CA ILE A 138 13.79 5.92 8.83
C ILE A 138 13.26 6.31 7.44
N GLY A 139 13.17 5.35 6.51
CA GLY A 139 12.62 5.57 5.19
C GLY A 139 11.16 5.99 5.19
N THR A 140 10.31 5.39 6.03
CA THR A 140 8.91 5.78 6.16
C THR A 140 8.76 7.21 6.69
N THR A 141 9.51 7.58 7.73
CA THR A 141 9.50 8.94 8.28
C THR A 141 10.01 9.96 7.25
N THR A 142 11.06 9.61 6.50
CA THR A 142 11.60 10.47 5.43
C THR A 142 10.56 10.69 4.32
N THR A 143 9.84 9.63 3.93
CA THR A 143 8.77 9.71 2.94
C THR A 143 7.60 10.56 3.44
N ALA A 144 7.22 10.42 4.71
CA ALA A 144 6.18 11.22 5.34
C ALA A 144 6.55 12.71 5.41
N ILE A 145 7.80 13.02 5.75
CA ILE A 145 8.31 14.41 5.75
C ILE A 145 8.32 14.99 4.33
N LEU A 146 8.78 14.22 3.33
CA LEU A 146 8.73 14.65 1.92
C LEU A 146 7.30 14.91 1.44
N ALA A 147 6.36 14.04 1.80
CA ALA A 147 4.93 14.22 1.48
C ALA A 147 4.36 15.48 2.17
N ALA A 148 4.74 15.74 3.43
CA ALA A 148 4.33 16.94 4.14
C ALA A 148 4.87 18.22 3.49
N LEU A 149 6.15 18.22 3.07
CA LEU A 149 6.78 19.35 2.38
C LEU A 149 6.21 19.61 0.98
N ALA A 150 5.66 18.57 0.33
CA ALA A 150 4.96 18.70 -0.95
C ALA A 150 3.51 19.22 -0.81
N SER A 151 2.97 19.29 0.40
CA SER A 151 1.61 19.76 0.67
C SER A 151 1.52 21.30 0.65
N PRO A 152 0.37 21.88 0.26
CA PRO A 152 0.14 23.33 0.30
C PRO A 152 0.47 23.97 1.67
N GLY A 153 1.05 25.18 1.64
CA GLY A 153 1.63 25.84 2.83
C GLY A 153 0.66 26.11 3.99
N ASP A 154 -0.64 26.14 3.72
CA ASP A 154 -1.75 26.23 4.66
C ASP A 154 -1.96 24.93 5.47
N THR A 155 -1.63 23.77 4.90
CA THR A 155 -1.74 22.44 5.55
C THR A 155 -0.40 21.90 6.06
N LEU A 156 0.71 22.56 5.73
CA LEU A 156 2.08 22.13 6.02
C LEU A 156 2.33 21.82 7.51
N LYS A 157 1.85 22.67 8.42
CA LYS A 157 2.06 22.47 9.88
C LYS A 157 1.40 21.18 10.37
N SER A 158 0.18 20.91 9.93
CA SER A 158 -0.56 19.69 10.28
C SER A 158 0.06 18.46 9.62
N ALA A 159 0.46 18.56 8.34
CA ALA A 159 1.11 17.46 7.62
C ALA A 159 2.47 17.10 8.24
N LEU A 160 3.28 18.08 8.66
CA LEU A 160 4.55 17.85 9.33
C LEU A 160 4.37 17.23 10.72
N GLN A 161 3.35 17.67 11.47
CA GLN A 161 3.04 17.07 12.77
C GLN A 161 2.68 15.59 12.62
N ILE A 162 1.87 15.25 11.61
CA ILE A 162 1.52 13.85 11.31
C ILE A 162 2.77 13.07 10.90
N ALA A 163 3.65 13.65 10.08
CA ALA A 163 4.89 13.01 9.65
C ALA A 163 5.89 12.76 10.78
N LEU A 164 5.94 13.62 11.81
CA LEU A 164 6.84 13.47 12.97
C LEU A 164 6.29 12.51 14.03
N CYS A 165 4.97 12.30 14.08
CA CYS A 165 4.34 11.33 14.99
C CYS A 165 4.28 9.90 14.41
N HIS A 166 4.76 9.70 13.18
CA HIS A 166 4.75 8.43 12.44
C HIS A 166 6.13 7.75 12.46
#